data_AF-A0A4U0YXI0-F1
#
_entry.id   AF-A0A4U0YXI0-F1
#
_cell.length_a   1.000
_cell.length_b   1.000
_cell.length_c   1.000
_cell.angle_alpha   90.00
_cell.angle_beta   90.00
_cell.angle_gamma   90.00
#
_symmetry.space_group_name_H-M   'P 1'
#
loop_
_entity.id
_entity.type
_entity.pdbx_description
1 polymer ?
#
loop_
_entity_poly.entity_id
_entity_poly.type
_entity_poly.pdbx_seq_one_letter_code
_entity_poly.pdbx_strand_id
1 'polypeptide(L)'
;QGGMVHPFLNRRMGREPIEDLGPALMEVLARTYGVPLFQEQAMQIAVVAAGFTPAEADRLRRSLATFKRMGTIGSFRDRFVSGMLARGYDAGFALRCFAQIEGFGSYGFPESHAASFARLVYISAWLKRHHQAAFTCALLNSQPMGFYAPAQLVRDARDRGVEVRPISVNHSLWDCTLEPRADGSLALRLGFRQ
;
A
#
# COMPACT_ATOMS: atom_id res chain seq x y z
N GLN A 1 -8.63 -6.50 -11.59
CA GLN A 1 -8.87 -7.91 -11.23
C GLN A 1 -8.69 -8.03 -9.73
N GLY A 2 -9.74 -8.42 -8.98
CA GLY A 2 -9.71 -8.53 -7.52
C GLY A 2 -10.94 -8.00 -6.79
N GLY A 3 -11.81 -7.21 -7.42
CA GLY A 3 -13.11 -6.79 -6.85
C GLY A 3 -13.09 -5.99 -5.53
N MET A 4 -11.95 -5.83 -4.87
CA MET A 4 -11.82 -5.33 -3.50
C MET A 4 -11.50 -3.84 -3.37
N VAL A 5 -10.90 -3.24 -4.40
CA VAL A 5 -10.55 -1.81 -4.39
C VAL A 5 -11.81 -0.95 -4.33
N HIS A 6 -12.88 -1.35 -5.02
CA HIS A 6 -14.13 -0.60 -5.03
C HIS A 6 -14.86 -0.61 -3.67
N PRO A 7 -15.11 -1.76 -3.01
CA PRO A 7 -15.70 -1.79 -1.68
C PRO A 7 -14.90 -1.00 -0.64
N PHE A 8 -13.56 -1.17 -0.62
CA PHE A 8 -12.73 -0.42 0.33
C PHE A 8 -12.84 1.09 0.10
N LEU A 9 -12.73 1.55 -1.14
CA LEU A 9 -12.82 2.96 -1.48
C LEU A 9 -14.21 3.53 -1.21
N ASN A 10 -15.27 2.82 -1.59
CA ASN A 10 -16.65 3.26 -1.39
C ASN A 10 -16.97 3.42 0.09
N ARG A 11 -16.61 2.44 0.92
CA ARG A 11 -16.80 2.51 2.38
C ARG A 11 -15.93 3.60 3.01
N ARG A 12 -14.67 3.72 2.61
CA ARG A 12 -13.77 4.79 3.08
C ARG A 12 -14.28 6.20 2.71
N MET A 13 -14.93 6.34 1.56
CA MET A 13 -15.53 7.60 1.11
C MET A 13 -16.97 7.81 1.62
N GLY A 14 -17.51 6.90 2.44
CA GLY A 14 -18.88 6.97 2.96
C GLY A 14 -19.98 6.77 1.90
N ARG A 15 -19.64 6.23 0.72
CA ARG A 15 -20.60 5.91 -0.36
C ARG A 15 -21.33 4.59 -0.11
N GLU A 16 -20.78 3.74 0.72
CA GLU A 16 -21.36 2.48 1.18
C GLU A 16 -21.19 2.37 2.70
N PRO A 17 -22.19 1.87 3.43
CA PRO A 17 -22.05 1.62 4.86
C PRO A 17 -21.04 0.50 5.12
N ILE A 18 -20.33 0.59 6.25
CA ILE A 18 -19.52 -0.51 6.75
C ILE A 18 -20.49 -1.55 7.32
N GLU A 19 -20.40 -2.78 6.82
CA GLU A 19 -21.18 -3.91 7.31
C GLU A 19 -20.76 -4.23 8.76
N ASP A 20 -21.72 -4.38 9.66
CA ASP A 20 -21.44 -4.85 11.03
C ASP A 20 -21.23 -6.36 11.00
N LEU A 21 -19.98 -6.76 11.19
CA LEU A 21 -19.54 -8.16 11.16
C LEU A 21 -19.35 -8.71 12.58
N GLY A 22 -19.89 -8.03 13.58
CA GLY A 22 -19.72 -8.37 14.98
C GLY A 22 -18.37 -7.95 15.56
N PRO A 23 -18.27 -7.86 16.90
CA PRO A 23 -17.13 -7.24 17.58
C PRO A 23 -15.80 -7.94 17.26
N ALA A 24 -15.80 -9.27 17.21
CA ALA A 24 -14.59 -10.05 17.01
C ALA A 24 -14.01 -9.88 15.59
N LEU A 25 -14.86 -9.80 14.57
CA LEU A 25 -14.41 -9.60 13.19
C LEU A 25 -14.03 -8.13 12.92
N MET A 26 -14.74 -7.21 13.57
CA MET A 26 -14.43 -5.79 13.49
C MET A 26 -13.11 -5.43 14.16
N GLU A 27 -12.68 -6.16 15.20
CA GLU A 27 -11.32 -6.01 15.76
C GLU A 27 -10.23 -6.22 14.69
N VAL A 28 -10.47 -7.12 13.72
CA VAL A 28 -9.54 -7.45 12.64
C VAL A 28 -9.69 -6.50 11.44
N LEU A 29 -10.92 -6.15 11.07
CA LEU A 29 -11.23 -5.48 9.79
C LEU A 29 -11.61 -4.01 9.92
N ALA A 30 -11.73 -3.44 11.12
CA ALA A 30 -12.13 -2.04 11.28
C ALA A 30 -11.19 -1.08 10.55
N ARG A 31 -9.87 -1.30 10.64
CA ARG A 31 -8.85 -0.50 9.95
C ARG A 31 -8.95 -0.55 8.43
N THR A 32 -9.63 -1.57 7.90
CA THR A 32 -9.83 -1.78 6.47
C THR A 32 -11.31 -1.75 6.07
N TYR A 33 -12.15 -1.08 6.87
CA TYR A 33 -13.58 -0.85 6.58
C TYR A 33 -14.35 -2.15 6.29
N GLY A 34 -14.07 -3.21 7.04
CA GLY A 34 -14.73 -4.51 6.86
C GLY A 34 -14.30 -5.26 5.59
N VAL A 35 -13.20 -4.84 4.94
CA VAL A 35 -12.65 -5.49 3.75
C VAL A 35 -11.32 -6.14 4.14
N PRO A 36 -11.14 -7.46 4.00
CA PRO A 36 -9.85 -8.08 4.28
C PRO A 36 -8.87 -7.79 3.14
N LEU A 37 -7.76 -7.11 3.46
CA LEU A 37 -6.76 -6.67 2.49
C LEU A 37 -5.41 -7.36 2.68
N PHE A 38 -5.08 -7.77 3.91
CA PHE A 38 -3.77 -8.33 4.25
C PHE A 38 -3.81 -9.82 4.57
N GLN A 39 -2.70 -10.50 4.34
CA GLN A 39 -2.57 -11.93 4.62
C GLN A 39 -2.78 -12.23 6.11
N GLU A 40 -2.24 -11.37 6.97
CA GLU A 40 -2.37 -11.46 8.42
C GLU A 40 -3.85 -11.37 8.86
N GLN A 41 -4.64 -10.49 8.23
CA GLN A 41 -6.08 -10.38 8.50
C GLN A 41 -6.83 -11.65 8.06
N ALA A 42 -6.50 -12.21 6.90
CA ALA A 42 -7.10 -13.46 6.41
C ALA A 42 -6.90 -14.62 7.41
N MET A 43 -5.71 -14.72 8.01
CA MET A 43 -5.43 -15.75 9.04
C MET A 43 -6.21 -15.49 10.33
N GLN A 44 -6.33 -14.22 10.75
CA GLN A 44 -7.13 -13.86 11.92
C GLN A 44 -8.63 -14.17 11.70
N ILE A 45 -9.17 -13.92 10.51
CA ILE A 45 -10.55 -14.29 10.15
C ILE A 45 -10.76 -15.80 10.27
N ALA A 46 -9.82 -16.63 9.82
CA ALA A 46 -9.96 -18.09 9.95
C ALA A 46 -10.11 -18.53 11.41
N VAL A 47 -9.39 -17.90 12.34
CA VAL A 47 -9.47 -18.21 13.79
C VAL A 47 -10.75 -17.65 14.40
N VAL A 48 -10.99 -16.35 14.21
CA VAL A 48 -12.05 -15.60 14.90
C VAL A 48 -13.43 -15.87 14.29
N ALA A 49 -13.52 -15.97 12.98
CA ALA A 49 -14.77 -16.15 12.24
C ALA A 49 -15.10 -17.61 11.97
N ALA A 50 -14.11 -18.39 11.51
CA ALA A 50 -14.32 -19.78 11.09
C ALA A 50 -13.96 -20.82 12.16
N GLY A 51 -13.39 -20.38 13.29
CA GLY A 51 -13.09 -21.25 14.42
C GLY A 51 -11.96 -22.22 14.18
N PHE A 52 -10.95 -21.81 13.42
CA PHE A 52 -9.74 -22.58 13.24
C PHE A 52 -8.92 -22.55 14.53
N THR A 53 -8.39 -23.70 14.92
CA THR A 53 -7.28 -23.78 15.87
C THR A 53 -6.02 -23.14 15.27
N PRO A 54 -5.05 -22.71 16.10
CA PRO A 54 -3.78 -22.17 15.59
C PRO A 54 -3.06 -23.11 14.62
N ALA A 55 -3.15 -24.43 14.85
CA ALA A 55 -2.58 -25.44 13.97
C ALA A 55 -3.31 -25.53 12.61
N GLU A 56 -4.64 -25.44 12.59
CA GLU A 56 -5.41 -25.39 11.34
C GLU A 56 -5.12 -24.11 10.55
N ALA A 57 -5.00 -22.97 11.23
CA ALA A 57 -4.67 -21.69 10.60
C ALA A 57 -3.27 -21.71 9.97
N ASP A 58 -2.25 -22.27 10.63
CA ASP A 58 -0.92 -22.41 10.02
C ASP A 58 -0.92 -23.41 8.86
N ARG A 59 -1.70 -24.50 8.94
CA ARG A 59 -1.87 -25.42 7.80
C ARG A 59 -2.50 -24.70 6.60
N LEU A 60 -3.57 -23.94 6.81
CA LEU A 60 -4.19 -23.10 5.79
C LEU A 60 -3.15 -22.16 5.17
N ARG A 61 -2.39 -21.42 6.00
CA ARG A 61 -1.33 -20.51 5.55
C ARG A 61 -0.30 -21.19 4.64
N ARG A 62 0.17 -22.38 5.00
CA ARG A 62 1.15 -23.14 4.20
C ARG A 62 0.55 -23.67 2.90
N SER A 63 -0.71 -24.10 2.94
CA SER A 63 -1.45 -24.56 1.76
C SER A 63 -1.69 -23.44 0.75
N LEU A 64 -1.86 -22.19 1.21
CA LEU A 64 -1.97 -21.02 0.34
C LEU A 64 -0.68 -20.73 -0.44
N ALA A 65 0.50 -21.11 0.06
CA ALA A 65 1.76 -20.93 -0.67
C ALA A 65 1.96 -21.98 -1.78
N THR A 66 1.33 -23.15 -1.67
CA THR A 66 1.44 -24.26 -2.64
C THR A 66 0.21 -24.37 -3.57
N PHE A 67 -0.59 -23.29 -3.60
CA PHE A 67 -1.91 -23.15 -4.23
C PHE A 67 -2.07 -23.82 -5.61
N LYS A 68 -1.06 -23.70 -6.48
CA LYS A 68 -1.12 -24.20 -7.85
C LYS A 68 -0.89 -25.71 -8.01
N ARG A 69 -0.46 -26.42 -6.95
CA ARG A 69 0.10 -27.78 -7.09
C ARG A 69 -0.67 -28.90 -6.40
N MET A 70 -1.45 -28.63 -5.34
CA MET A 70 -1.75 -29.67 -4.34
C MET A 70 -3.23 -30.08 -4.19
N GLY A 71 -4.20 -29.39 -4.81
CA GLY A 71 -5.61 -29.82 -4.80
C GLY A 71 -6.31 -29.87 -3.42
N THR A 72 -5.65 -29.47 -2.34
CA THR A 72 -6.14 -29.58 -0.94
C THR A 72 -7.05 -28.44 -0.52
N ILE A 73 -7.45 -27.54 -1.42
CA ILE A 73 -8.12 -26.30 -1.03
C ILE A 73 -9.62 -26.46 -0.77
N GLY A 74 -10.27 -27.43 -1.44
CA GLY A 74 -11.70 -27.69 -1.26
C GLY A 74 -12.04 -28.01 0.19
N SER A 75 -11.23 -28.83 0.86
CA SER A 75 -11.47 -29.18 2.26
C SER A 75 -11.31 -27.99 3.21
N PHE A 76 -10.35 -27.09 2.95
CA PHE A 76 -10.20 -25.86 3.72
C PHE A 76 -11.36 -24.88 3.46
N ARG A 77 -11.86 -24.80 2.22
CA ARG A 77 -13.03 -24.01 1.86
C ARG A 77 -14.24 -24.44 2.65
N ASP A 78 -14.55 -25.73 2.60
CA ASP A 78 -15.74 -26.28 3.25
C ASP A 78 -15.64 -26.13 4.77
N ARG A 79 -14.47 -26.38 5.35
CA ARG A 79 -14.22 -26.19 6.78
C ARG A 79 -14.34 -24.73 7.21
N PHE A 80 -13.85 -23.80 6.39
CA PHE A 80 -13.91 -22.37 6.65
C PHE A 80 -15.35 -21.85 6.60
N VAL A 81 -16.05 -22.13 5.50
CA VAL A 81 -17.44 -21.72 5.30
C VAL A 81 -18.35 -22.31 6.37
N SER A 82 -18.24 -23.63 6.63
CA SER A 82 -19.07 -24.29 7.67
C SER A 82 -18.82 -23.70 9.05
N GLY A 83 -17.57 -23.35 9.38
CA GLY A 83 -17.22 -22.72 10.65
C GLY A 83 -17.82 -21.33 10.82
N MET A 84 -17.84 -20.53 9.75
CA MET A 84 -18.49 -19.22 9.76
C MET A 84 -20.01 -19.32 9.85
N LEU A 85 -20.63 -20.23 9.10
CA LEU A 85 -22.08 -20.47 9.16
C LEU A 85 -22.51 -20.90 10.57
N ALA A 86 -21.77 -21.82 11.21
CA ALA A 86 -22.04 -22.27 12.58
C ALA A 86 -21.95 -21.14 13.62
N ARG A 87 -21.31 -20.02 13.28
CA ARG A 87 -21.17 -18.82 14.12
C ARG A 87 -22.08 -17.67 13.70
N GLY A 88 -23.01 -17.91 12.77
CA GLY A 88 -24.06 -16.97 12.38
C GLY A 88 -23.69 -16.00 11.26
N TYR A 89 -22.57 -16.20 10.55
CA TYR A 89 -22.21 -15.37 9.40
C TYR A 89 -22.97 -15.78 8.14
N ASP A 90 -23.24 -14.81 7.26
CA ASP A 90 -23.86 -15.05 5.96
C ASP A 90 -23.00 -15.96 5.04
N ALA A 91 -23.65 -16.84 4.29
CA ALA A 91 -22.99 -17.75 3.36
C ALA A 91 -22.25 -17.00 2.25
N GLY A 92 -22.86 -15.94 1.72
CA GLY A 92 -22.24 -15.08 0.72
C GLY A 92 -21.00 -14.39 1.27
N PHE A 93 -21.08 -13.87 2.51
CA PHE A 93 -19.93 -13.28 3.19
C PHE A 93 -18.80 -14.30 3.42
N ALA A 94 -19.10 -15.48 3.93
CA ALA A 94 -18.11 -16.53 4.16
C ALA A 94 -17.40 -16.97 2.86
N LEU A 95 -18.16 -17.10 1.77
CA LEU A 95 -17.61 -17.41 0.44
C LEU A 95 -16.73 -16.28 -0.10
N ARG A 96 -17.12 -15.02 0.09
CA ARG A 96 -16.29 -13.86 -0.29
C ARG A 96 -14.99 -13.84 0.51
N CYS A 97 -15.04 -14.06 1.82
CA CYS A 97 -13.84 -14.15 2.66
C CYS A 97 -12.92 -15.28 2.22
N PHE A 98 -13.47 -16.45 1.89
CA PHE A 98 -12.64 -17.56 1.42
C PHE A 98 -12.04 -17.30 0.03
N ALA A 99 -12.81 -16.75 -0.92
CA ALA A 99 -12.31 -16.38 -2.23
C ALA A 99 -11.19 -15.31 -2.14
N GLN A 100 -11.26 -14.45 -1.12
CA GLN A 100 -10.18 -13.53 -0.80
C GLN A 100 -8.96 -14.29 -0.31
N ILE A 101 -9.13 -15.15 0.72
CA ILE A 101 -8.10 -16.08 1.23
C ILE A 101 -7.41 -16.82 0.08
N GLU A 102 -8.18 -17.33 -0.87
CA GLU A 102 -7.69 -18.06 -2.04
C GLU A 102 -6.80 -17.20 -2.94
N GLY A 103 -7.22 -15.97 -3.21
CA GLY A 103 -6.48 -15.09 -4.07
C GLY A 103 -5.21 -14.51 -3.44
N PHE A 104 -5.01 -14.59 -2.11
CA PHE A 104 -3.78 -14.11 -1.46
C PHE A 104 -2.51 -14.81 -1.98
N GLY A 105 -2.58 -16.05 -2.47
CA GLY A 105 -1.41 -16.70 -3.10
C GLY A 105 -0.92 -15.98 -4.37
N SER A 106 -1.74 -15.10 -4.95
CA SER A 106 -1.45 -14.33 -6.17
C SER A 106 -1.35 -12.82 -5.98
N TYR A 107 -2.03 -12.25 -4.97
CA TYR A 107 -2.04 -10.79 -4.71
C TYR A 107 -1.89 -10.41 -3.24
N GLY A 108 -1.70 -11.37 -2.34
CA GLY A 108 -1.62 -11.15 -0.92
C GLY A 108 -0.34 -10.43 -0.54
N PHE A 109 -0.48 -9.23 0.03
CA PHE A 109 0.66 -8.43 0.46
C PHE A 109 0.79 -8.50 1.99
N PRO A 110 1.97 -8.83 2.54
CA PRO A 110 2.19 -8.78 3.98
C PRO A 110 1.98 -7.35 4.50
N GLU A 111 1.20 -7.18 5.57
CA GLU A 111 0.93 -5.85 6.15
C GLU A 111 2.24 -5.18 6.58
N SER A 112 3.15 -5.95 7.18
CA SER A 112 4.48 -5.48 7.59
C SER A 112 5.30 -4.90 6.44
N HIS A 113 5.26 -5.54 5.27
CA HIS A 113 5.92 -5.07 4.06
C HIS A 113 5.20 -3.84 3.49
N ALA A 114 3.87 -3.80 3.52
CA ALA A 114 3.13 -2.59 3.12
C ALA A 114 3.47 -1.39 4.00
N ALA A 115 3.53 -1.58 5.32
CA ALA A 115 3.81 -0.52 6.27
C ALA A 115 5.22 0.06 6.11
N SER A 116 6.23 -0.77 5.86
CA SER A 116 7.61 -0.30 5.68
C SER A 116 7.76 0.58 4.44
N PHE A 117 7.17 0.18 3.31
CA PHE A 117 7.14 1.00 2.09
C PHE A 117 6.26 2.24 2.24
N ALA A 118 5.09 2.12 2.87
CA ALA A 118 4.20 3.25 3.11
C ALA A 118 4.88 4.37 3.89
N ARG A 119 5.74 4.04 4.86
CA ARG A 119 6.55 5.03 5.59
C ARG A 119 7.50 5.80 4.67
N LEU A 120 8.20 5.11 3.77
CA LEU A 120 9.11 5.76 2.80
C LEU A 120 8.33 6.68 1.85
N VAL A 121 7.18 6.22 1.36
CA VAL A 121 6.29 7.01 0.49
C VAL A 121 5.77 8.24 1.22
N TYR A 122 5.31 8.09 2.47
CA TYR A 122 4.78 9.20 3.27
C TYR A 122 5.85 10.26 3.54
N ILE A 123 7.05 9.85 3.96
CA ILE A 123 8.18 10.78 4.18
C ILE A 123 8.54 11.50 2.88
N SER A 124 8.61 10.77 1.77
CA SER A 124 8.91 11.34 0.45
C SER A 124 7.84 12.34 0.00
N ALA A 125 6.56 12.02 0.21
CA ALA A 125 5.44 12.91 -0.11
C ALA A 125 5.42 14.16 0.79
N TRP A 126 5.77 14.01 2.07
CA TRP A 126 5.91 15.13 3.00
C TRP A 126 7.04 16.07 2.58
N LEU A 127 8.22 15.52 2.23
CA LEU A 127 9.33 16.30 1.69
C LEU A 127 8.95 16.99 0.38
N LYS A 128 8.26 16.29 -0.53
CA LYS A 128 7.75 16.89 -1.78
C LYS A 128 6.80 18.06 -1.49
N ARG A 129 5.87 17.91 -0.53
CA ARG A 129 4.89 18.95 -0.18
C ARG A 129 5.52 20.16 0.52
N HIS A 130 6.45 19.95 1.45
CA HIS A 130 6.95 21.00 2.33
C HIS A 130 8.34 21.54 1.95
N HIS A 131 9.14 20.76 1.24
CA HIS A 131 10.52 21.08 0.86
C HIS A 131 10.80 20.73 -0.62
N GLN A 132 9.89 21.14 -1.53
CA GLN A 132 9.94 20.80 -2.95
C GLN A 132 11.32 21.05 -3.61
N ALA A 133 11.97 22.18 -3.30
CA ALA A 133 13.28 22.50 -3.86
C ALA A 133 14.35 21.47 -3.44
N ALA A 134 14.44 21.16 -2.15
CA ALA A 134 15.37 20.17 -1.61
C ALA A 134 15.05 18.75 -2.09
N PHE A 135 13.78 18.39 -2.12
CA PHE A 135 13.31 17.10 -2.63
C PHE A 135 13.72 16.90 -4.10
N THR A 136 13.50 17.90 -4.94
CA THR A 136 13.86 17.85 -6.36
C THR A 136 15.38 17.82 -6.55
N CYS A 137 16.12 18.66 -5.80
CA CYS A 137 17.59 18.68 -5.81
C CYS A 137 18.17 17.29 -5.52
N ALA A 138 17.70 16.65 -4.45
CA ALA A 138 18.15 15.32 -4.06
C ALA A 138 17.83 14.29 -5.15
N LEU A 139 16.60 14.30 -5.70
CA LEU A 139 16.22 13.38 -6.78
C LEU A 139 17.07 13.55 -8.04
N LEU A 140 17.40 14.79 -8.44
CA LEU A 140 18.27 15.03 -9.61
C LEU A 140 19.69 14.50 -9.39
N ASN A 141 20.21 14.64 -8.17
CA ASN A 141 21.56 14.17 -7.81
C ASN A 141 21.62 12.65 -7.63
N SER A 142 20.50 11.99 -7.31
CA SER A 142 20.39 10.53 -7.19
C SER A 142 20.18 9.79 -8.52
N GLN A 143 20.09 10.49 -9.66
CA GLN A 143 19.96 9.83 -10.97
C GLN A 143 21.18 8.95 -11.30
N PRO A 144 21.03 7.89 -12.12
CA PRO A 144 19.78 7.40 -12.72
C PRO A 144 18.92 6.61 -11.71
N MET A 145 17.62 6.93 -11.61
CA MET A 145 16.67 6.22 -10.71
C MET A 145 15.59 5.41 -11.43
N GLY A 146 15.55 5.43 -12.77
CA GLY A 146 14.68 4.58 -13.60
C GLY A 146 13.20 4.97 -13.70
N PHE A 147 12.68 5.86 -12.84
CA PHE A 147 11.23 6.20 -12.80
C PHE A 147 10.85 7.53 -13.44
N TYR A 148 11.68 8.57 -13.28
CA TYR A 148 11.37 9.93 -13.74
C TYR A 148 12.57 10.53 -14.47
N ALA A 149 12.32 11.11 -15.65
CA ALA A 149 13.34 11.84 -16.39
C ALA A 149 13.69 13.16 -15.67
N PRO A 150 14.97 13.61 -15.67
CA PRO A 150 15.35 14.89 -15.07
C PRO A 150 14.48 16.07 -15.51
N ALA A 151 14.14 16.15 -16.79
CA ALA A 151 13.27 17.19 -17.34
C ALA A 151 11.87 17.21 -16.70
N GLN A 152 11.31 16.04 -16.36
CA GLN A 152 10.01 15.94 -15.67
C GLN A 152 10.11 16.45 -14.23
N LEU A 153 11.21 16.15 -13.53
CA LEU A 153 11.45 16.63 -12.17
C LEU A 153 11.62 18.15 -12.12
N VAL A 154 12.39 18.71 -13.07
CA VAL A 154 12.57 20.17 -13.21
C VAL A 154 11.24 20.87 -13.51
N ARG A 155 10.42 20.30 -14.40
CA ARG A 155 9.09 20.83 -14.69
C ARG A 155 8.16 20.77 -13.47
N ASP A 156 8.10 19.64 -12.78
CA ASP A 156 7.27 19.44 -11.56
C ASP A 156 7.61 20.46 -10.46
N ALA A 157 8.90 20.81 -10.31
CA ALA A 157 9.36 21.84 -9.39
C ALA A 157 8.93 23.25 -9.81
N ARG A 158 9.08 23.61 -11.09
CA ARG A 158 8.62 24.91 -11.63
C ARG A 158 7.11 25.08 -11.48
N ASP A 159 6.34 24.06 -11.83
CA ASP A 159 4.87 24.06 -11.72
C ASP A 159 4.39 24.20 -10.26
N ARG A 160 5.26 23.93 -9.27
CA ARG A 160 5.03 24.10 -7.83
C ARG A 160 5.66 25.36 -7.25
N GLY A 161 6.12 26.29 -8.10
CA GLY A 161 6.64 27.59 -7.68
C GLY A 161 8.10 27.59 -7.21
N VAL A 162 8.85 26.50 -7.43
CA VAL A 162 10.30 26.52 -7.19
C VAL A 162 10.98 27.24 -8.34
N GLU A 163 11.74 28.29 -8.04
CA GLU A 163 12.66 28.89 -9.02
C GLU A 163 13.76 27.90 -9.33
N VAL A 164 13.82 27.46 -10.59
CA VAL A 164 14.90 26.62 -11.10
C VAL A 164 15.82 27.45 -11.96
N ARG A 165 17.02 27.71 -11.43
CA ARG A 165 18.08 28.45 -12.10
C ARG A 165 18.86 27.52 -13.04
N PRO A 166 19.12 27.95 -14.28
CA PRO A 166 19.80 27.11 -15.27
C PRO A 166 21.25 26.83 -14.87
N ILE A 167 21.91 25.95 -15.62
CA ILE A 167 23.35 25.73 -15.48
C ILE A 167 24.07 27.07 -15.75
N SER A 168 25.07 27.37 -14.93
CA SER A 168 25.86 28.60 -15.01
C SER A 168 27.34 28.28 -14.83
N VAL A 169 28.18 28.73 -15.76
CA VAL A 169 29.64 28.56 -15.69
C VAL A 169 30.23 29.12 -14.39
N ASN A 170 29.68 30.24 -13.90
CA ASN A 170 30.22 30.93 -12.73
C ASN A 170 29.65 30.44 -11.40
N HIS A 171 28.58 29.64 -11.40
CA HIS A 171 27.79 29.37 -10.19
C HIS A 171 27.39 27.90 -9.99
N SER A 172 27.31 27.10 -11.06
CA SER A 172 26.95 25.69 -10.95
C SER A 172 28.13 24.84 -10.48
N LEU A 173 27.82 23.83 -9.68
CA LEU A 173 28.72 22.72 -9.39
C LEU A 173 28.38 21.54 -10.30
N TRP A 174 29.04 20.40 -10.08
CA TRP A 174 28.70 19.15 -10.75
C TRP A 174 27.26 18.72 -10.43
N ASP A 175 26.95 18.65 -9.14
CA ASP A 175 25.61 18.34 -8.64
C ASP A 175 24.73 19.60 -8.54
N CYS A 176 23.42 19.40 -8.54
CA CYS A 176 22.47 20.48 -8.28
C CYS A 176 22.63 20.97 -6.83
N THR A 177 22.43 22.27 -6.61
CA THR A 177 22.53 22.91 -5.29
C THR A 177 21.28 23.72 -4.95
N LEU A 178 21.14 24.09 -3.68
CA LEU A 178 20.09 24.97 -3.19
C LEU A 178 20.68 26.35 -2.90
N GLU A 179 20.03 27.39 -3.38
CA GLU A 179 20.44 28.78 -3.18
C GLU A 179 19.34 29.54 -2.42
N PRO A 180 19.66 30.29 -1.35
CA PRO A 180 18.67 31.07 -0.62
C PRO A 180 18.13 32.22 -1.49
N ARG A 181 16.83 32.48 -1.36
CA ARG A 181 16.15 33.62 -1.99
C ARG A 181 15.88 34.72 -0.96
N ALA A 182 15.68 35.94 -1.46
CA ALA A 182 15.37 37.10 -0.62
C ALA A 182 14.05 36.95 0.17
N ASP A 183 13.12 36.13 -0.34
CA ASP A 183 11.84 35.80 0.30
C ASP A 183 11.96 34.69 1.38
N GLY A 184 13.19 34.23 1.67
CA GLY A 184 13.47 33.16 2.64
C GLY A 184 13.24 31.74 2.12
N SER A 185 12.77 31.57 0.88
CA SER A 185 12.63 30.26 0.24
C SER A 185 13.93 29.82 -0.46
N LEU A 186 13.95 28.58 -0.99
CA LEU A 186 15.10 28.01 -1.68
C LEU A 186 14.85 27.93 -3.19
N ALA A 187 15.82 28.41 -3.97
CA ALA A 187 15.91 28.16 -5.41
C ALA A 187 16.76 26.90 -5.67
N LEU A 188 16.46 26.20 -6.76
CA LEU A 188 17.23 25.06 -7.25
C LEU A 188 18.20 25.55 -8.33
N ARG A 189 19.51 25.33 -8.15
CA ARG A 189 20.53 25.53 -9.18
C ARG A 189 20.84 24.21 -9.86
N LEU A 190 20.69 24.15 -11.18
CA LEU A 190 21.10 22.97 -11.95
C LEU A 190 22.64 22.84 -11.96
N GLY A 191 23.11 21.62 -11.73
CA GLY A 191 24.52 21.25 -11.86
C GLY A 191 24.88 20.79 -13.27
N PHE A 192 26.17 20.74 -13.60
CA PHE A 192 26.68 20.32 -14.92
C PHE A 192 26.35 18.88 -15.31
N ARG A 193 25.96 18.04 -14.34
CA ARG A 193 25.56 16.66 -14.60
C ARG A 193 24.21 16.53 -15.30
N GLN A 194 23.38 17.60 -15.28
CA GLN A 194 22.02 17.60 -15.82
C GLN A 194 21.96 17.91 -17.31
#